data_AF-A0A956RYX8-F1
#
_entry.id   AF-A0A956RYX8-F1
#
_cell.length_a   1.000
_cell.length_b   1.000
_cell.length_c   1.000
_cell.angle_alpha   90.00
_cell.angle_beta   90.00
_cell.angle_gamma   90.00
#
_symmetry.space_group_name_H-M   'P 1'
#
loop_
_entity.id
_entity.type
_entity.pdbx_description
1 polymer ?
#
loop_
_entity_poly.entity_id
_entity_poly.type
_entity_poly.pdbx_seq_one_letter_code
_entity_poly.pdbx_strand_id
1 'polypeptide(L)'
;MSRIARLLAPVLLAAAAAPLSAQRQLAPAMQEYVSVDAPQVAITNVTVIDGTGAPARPGQTVLIDGSRISAMGNAGTVRVPQSARVIDGSGHTLIPGLVGLHNHLYYTAAGGRGATLVYSAPRLYLGTGITTVRTTGSRAPYSELNMKAEIERGNWPGPRIHIT
;
A
#
# COMPACT_ATOMS: atom_id res chain seq x y z
N MET A 1 49.04 24.61 46.77
CA MET A 1 48.01 23.56 46.98
C MET A 1 46.66 24.30 46.92
N SER A 2 45.67 24.09 46.06
CA SER A 2 45.30 23.08 45.08
C SER A 2 44.37 23.76 44.04
N ARG A 3 44.44 23.36 42.77
CA ARG A 3 43.60 23.84 41.66
C ARG A 3 42.30 23.05 41.65
N ILE A 4 41.13 23.70 41.46
CA ILE A 4 39.88 23.00 41.11
C ILE A 4 39.33 23.63 39.83
N ALA A 5 39.62 22.98 38.71
CA ALA A 5 39.02 23.26 37.41
C ALA A 5 37.70 22.48 37.31
N ARG A 6 36.58 23.18 37.12
CA ARG A 6 35.28 22.56 36.83
C ARG A 6 35.21 22.25 35.33
N LEU A 7 35.32 20.97 34.97
CA LEU A 7 35.06 20.46 33.63
C LEU A 7 33.55 20.38 33.42
N LEU A 8 33.01 21.22 32.54
CA LEU A 8 31.67 21.09 31.98
C LEU A 8 31.73 20.04 30.85
N ALA A 9 31.12 18.88 31.05
CA ALA A 9 30.95 17.88 30.00
C ALA A 9 29.78 18.28 29.08
N PRO A 10 29.91 18.17 27.74
CA PRO A 10 28.78 18.40 26.85
C PRO A 10 27.83 17.20 26.91
N VAL A 11 26.56 17.47 27.22
CA VAL A 11 25.47 16.51 27.05
C VAL A 11 25.24 16.34 25.55
N LEU A 12 25.71 15.23 24.99
CA LEU A 12 25.38 14.81 23.64
C LEU A 12 23.90 14.43 23.61
N LEU A 13 23.07 15.30 23.02
CA LEU A 13 21.69 15.01 22.70
C LEU A 13 21.69 13.93 21.60
N ALA A 14 21.42 12.68 21.98
CA ALA A 14 21.21 11.61 21.02
C ALA A 14 19.97 11.95 20.17
N ALA A 15 20.17 12.20 18.88
CA ALA A 15 19.08 12.34 17.93
C ALA A 15 18.26 11.04 17.94
N ALA A 16 17.00 11.11 18.39
CA ALA A 16 16.09 9.98 18.36
C ALA A 16 15.83 9.61 16.90
N ALA A 17 16.42 8.49 16.45
CA ALA A 17 16.04 7.86 15.20
C ALA A 17 14.55 7.47 15.31
N ALA A 18 13.70 8.09 14.49
CA ALA A 18 12.32 7.66 14.36
C ALA A 18 12.33 6.16 13.98
N PRO A 19 11.50 5.31 14.63
CA PRO A 19 11.49 3.90 14.30
C PRO A 19 11.06 3.78 12.84
N LEU A 20 11.91 3.17 12.00
CA LEU A 20 11.48 2.63 10.72
C LEU A 20 10.24 1.78 11.04
N SER A 21 9.08 2.17 10.52
CA SER A 21 7.92 1.29 10.56
C SER A 21 8.35 0.01 9.86
N ALA A 22 8.53 -1.07 10.63
CA ALA A 22 8.97 -2.34 10.10
C ALA A 22 8.00 -2.74 8.99
N GLN A 23 8.48 -2.74 7.75
CA GLN A 23 7.70 -3.17 6.62
C GLN A 23 7.23 -4.60 6.90
N ARG A 24 5.93 -4.83 6.81
CA ARG A 24 5.33 -6.11 7.19
C ARG A 24 5.99 -7.22 6.39
N GLN A 25 6.61 -8.20 7.06
CA GLN A 25 7.32 -9.26 6.38
C GLN A 25 6.31 -10.16 5.66
N LEU A 26 6.35 -10.10 4.32
CA LEU A 26 5.49 -10.91 3.46
C LEU A 26 5.99 -12.37 3.45
N ALA A 27 5.04 -13.31 3.34
CA ALA A 27 5.39 -14.72 3.17
C ALA A 27 6.20 -14.93 1.89
N PRO A 28 7.05 -15.97 1.78
CA PRO A 28 7.84 -16.23 0.58
C PRO A 28 6.99 -16.32 -0.70
N ALA A 29 5.81 -16.93 -0.63
CA ALA A 29 4.87 -17.03 -1.74
C ALA A 29 4.29 -15.67 -2.19
N MET A 30 4.41 -14.61 -1.39
CA MET A 30 3.98 -13.27 -1.77
C MET A 30 5.06 -12.50 -2.53
N GLN A 31 6.33 -12.85 -2.33
CA GLN A 31 7.46 -12.12 -2.92
C GLN A 31 7.44 -12.18 -4.45
N GLU A 32 6.87 -13.23 -5.04
CA GLU A 32 6.70 -13.34 -6.50
C GLU A 32 5.79 -12.26 -7.10
N TYR A 33 4.92 -11.64 -6.29
CA TYR A 33 4.00 -10.57 -6.72
C TYR A 33 4.51 -9.16 -6.42
N VAL A 34 5.69 -9.01 -5.82
CA VAL A 34 6.25 -7.71 -5.43
C VAL A 34 7.25 -7.25 -6.48
N SER A 35 6.88 -6.20 -7.23
CA SER A 35 7.79 -5.58 -8.22
C SER A 35 8.64 -4.46 -7.63
N VAL A 36 8.21 -3.88 -6.52
CA VAL A 36 8.88 -2.77 -5.84
C VAL A 36 8.91 -3.07 -4.34
N ASP A 37 10.08 -3.49 -3.85
CA ASP A 37 10.34 -3.69 -2.43
C ASP A 37 11.25 -2.57 -1.92
N ALA A 38 10.63 -1.47 -1.46
CA ALA A 38 11.35 -0.34 -0.89
C ALA A 38 10.49 0.35 0.18
N PRO A 39 11.09 0.81 1.30
CA PRO A 39 10.35 1.50 2.36
C PRO A 39 9.81 2.85 1.92
N GLN A 40 10.46 3.49 0.95
CA GLN A 40 10.01 4.75 0.36
C GLN A 40 10.03 4.66 -1.16
N VAL A 41 8.93 5.08 -1.78
CA VAL A 41 8.76 5.07 -3.24
C VAL A 41 8.34 6.47 -3.68
N ALA A 42 9.01 7.02 -4.69
CA ALA A 42 8.64 8.28 -5.31
C ALA A 42 8.24 8.04 -6.76
N ILE A 43 7.01 8.42 -7.11
CA ILE A 43 6.52 8.42 -8.49
C ILE A 43 6.63 9.87 -9.00
N THR A 44 7.54 10.14 -9.93
CA THR A 44 7.86 11.49 -10.42
C THR A 44 7.27 11.76 -11.80
N ASN A 45 7.09 13.04 -12.15
CA ASN A 45 6.64 13.50 -13.47
C ASN A 45 5.32 12.87 -13.97
N VAL A 46 4.44 12.46 -13.05
CA VAL A 46 3.22 11.74 -13.38
C VAL A 46 2.01 12.68 -13.48
N THR A 47 1.04 12.36 -14.32
CA THR A 47 -0.27 13.00 -14.28
C THR A 47 -1.11 12.36 -13.19
N VAL A 48 -1.63 13.13 -12.23
CA VAL A 48 -2.47 12.61 -11.15
C VAL A 48 -3.93 12.92 -11.40
N ILE A 49 -4.78 11.90 -11.30
CA ILE A 49 -6.23 12.05 -11.09
C ILE A 49 -6.48 11.56 -9.67
N ASP A 50 -6.87 12.42 -8.75
CA ASP A 50 -6.91 12.11 -7.31
C ASP A 50 -8.24 11.51 -6.81
N GLY A 51 -9.23 11.38 -7.70
CA GLY A 51 -10.54 10.83 -7.39
C GLY A 51 -11.51 11.82 -6.72
N THR A 52 -11.12 13.08 -6.54
CA THR A 52 -12.00 14.13 -5.96
C THR A 52 -13.00 14.71 -6.96
N GLY A 53 -12.83 14.42 -8.24
CA GLY A 53 -13.56 15.05 -9.34
C GLY A 53 -12.91 16.35 -9.85
N ALA A 54 -11.82 16.82 -9.23
CA ALA A 54 -11.02 17.91 -9.75
C ALA A 54 -10.30 17.53 -11.08
N PRO A 55 -9.90 18.53 -11.89
CA PRO A 55 -9.13 18.27 -13.11
C PRO A 55 -7.82 17.51 -12.85
N ALA A 56 -7.39 16.73 -13.85
CA ALA A 56 -6.10 16.04 -13.80
C ALA A 56 -4.94 17.02 -13.64
N ARG A 57 -3.95 16.64 -12.82
CA ARG A 57 -2.80 17.46 -12.46
C ARG A 57 -1.52 16.89 -13.10
N PRO A 58 -0.99 17.48 -14.17
CA PRO A 58 0.24 16.99 -14.80
C PRO A 58 1.48 17.31 -13.97
N GLY A 59 2.59 16.61 -14.26
CA GLY A 59 3.92 16.93 -13.72
C GLY A 59 4.01 16.87 -12.20
N GLN A 60 3.32 15.93 -11.56
CA GLN A 60 3.36 15.75 -10.12
C GLN A 60 4.44 14.77 -9.69
N THR A 61 4.87 14.90 -8.44
CA THR A 61 5.62 13.89 -7.69
C THR A 61 4.76 13.44 -6.51
N VAL A 62 4.62 12.13 -6.34
CA VAL A 62 3.94 11.50 -5.20
C VAL A 62 4.97 10.68 -4.42
N LEU A 63 5.14 10.98 -3.14
CA LEU A 63 6.00 10.24 -2.23
C LEU A 63 5.16 9.33 -1.34
N ILE A 64 5.52 8.06 -1.33
CA ILE A 64 4.92 7.01 -0.51
C ILE A 64 5.96 6.58 0.51
N ASP A 65 5.58 6.61 1.80
CA ASP A 65 6.38 6.12 2.92
C ASP A 65 5.63 4.94 3.58
N GLY A 66 6.20 3.75 3.47
CA GLY A 66 5.56 2.50 3.82
C GLY A 66 4.21 2.33 3.12
N SER A 67 3.12 2.44 3.89
CA SER A 67 1.75 2.26 3.40
C SER A 67 0.96 3.57 3.22
N ARG A 68 1.62 4.74 3.28
CA ARG A 68 0.96 6.04 3.25
C ARG A 68 1.59 6.96 2.20
N ILE A 69 0.74 7.73 1.53
CA ILE A 69 1.20 8.89 0.77
C ILE A 69 1.64 9.94 1.79
N SER A 70 2.93 10.28 1.80
CA SER A 70 3.52 11.25 2.74
C SER A 70 3.59 12.65 2.15
N ALA A 71 3.68 12.78 0.83
CA ALA A 71 3.64 14.06 0.14
C ALA A 71 3.16 13.93 -1.32
N MET A 72 2.57 15.01 -1.84
CA MET A 72 2.29 15.19 -3.27
C MET A 72 2.45 16.66 -3.65
N GLY A 73 3.02 16.93 -4.81
CA GLY A 73 3.16 18.30 -5.33
C GLY A 73 3.75 18.32 -6.73
N ASN A 74 3.95 19.52 -7.28
CA ASN A 74 4.61 19.68 -8.58
C ASN A 74 6.03 19.08 -8.55
N ALA A 75 6.52 18.64 -9.71
CA ALA A 75 7.89 18.18 -9.86
C ALA A 75 8.87 19.26 -9.36
N GLY A 76 9.84 18.84 -8.55
CA GLY A 76 10.81 19.73 -7.90
C GLY A 76 10.34 20.40 -6.61
N THR A 77 9.05 20.34 -6.25
CA THR A 77 8.57 20.90 -4.95
C THR A 77 8.53 19.87 -3.83
N VAL A 78 8.36 18.59 -4.17
CA VAL A 78 8.45 17.48 -3.21
C VAL A 78 9.92 17.07 -3.05
N ARG A 79 10.41 17.10 -1.80
CA ARG A 79 11.76 16.59 -1.48
C ARG A 79 11.75 15.07 -1.50
N VAL A 80 12.39 14.48 -2.50
CA VAL A 80 12.56 13.02 -2.62
C VAL A 80 13.82 12.59 -1.86
N PRO A 81 13.72 11.71 -0.84
CA PRO A 81 14.89 11.16 -0.16
C PRO A 81 15.80 10.39 -1.13
N GLN A 82 17.12 10.49 -0.95
CA GLN A 82 18.08 9.76 -1.79
C GLN A 82 17.93 8.23 -1.72
N SER A 83 17.41 7.72 -0.59
CA SER A 83 17.12 6.30 -0.38
C SER A 83 15.80 5.83 -1.00
N ALA A 84 14.95 6.73 -1.51
CA ALA A 84 13.67 6.36 -2.07
C ALA A 84 13.84 5.68 -3.43
N ARG A 85 13.05 4.64 -3.68
CA ARG A 85 12.93 4.05 -5.02
C ARG A 85 12.17 5.02 -5.92
N VAL A 86 12.86 5.55 -6.93
CA VAL A 86 12.26 6.47 -7.90
C VAL A 86 11.65 5.68 -9.07
N ILE A 87 10.43 6.04 -9.44
CA ILE A 87 9.70 5.55 -10.62
C ILE A 87 9.35 6.78 -11.46
N ASP A 88 9.83 6.83 -12.70
CA ASP A 88 9.46 7.89 -13.64
C ASP A 88 8.08 7.59 -14.25
N GLY A 89 7.10 8.40 -13.92
CA GLY A 89 5.71 8.30 -14.40
C GLY A 89 5.42 9.15 -15.63
N SER A 90 6.45 9.66 -16.32
CA SER A 90 6.28 10.42 -17.56
C SER A 90 5.44 9.64 -18.57
N GLY A 91 4.43 10.32 -19.16
CA GLY A 91 3.48 9.71 -20.10
C GLY A 91 2.43 8.79 -19.47
N HIS A 92 2.47 8.56 -18.16
CA HIS A 92 1.52 7.73 -17.42
C HIS A 92 0.57 8.58 -16.56
N THR A 93 -0.53 7.95 -16.14
CA THR A 93 -1.49 8.54 -15.18
C THR A 93 -1.51 7.73 -13.91
N LEU A 94 -1.41 8.41 -12.76
CA LEU A 94 -1.57 7.83 -11.44
C LEU A 94 -2.98 8.11 -10.92
N ILE A 95 -3.66 7.04 -10.55
CA ILE A 95 -5.02 7.06 -9.97
C ILE A 95 -5.01 6.38 -8.59
N PRO A 96 -6.01 6.64 -7.71
CA PRO A 96 -6.20 5.86 -6.52
C PRO A 96 -6.46 4.39 -6.87
N GLY A 97 -6.07 3.49 -5.97
CA GLY A 97 -6.45 2.08 -6.10
C GLY A 97 -7.97 1.94 -6.15
N LEU A 98 -8.47 1.08 -7.04
CA LEU A 98 -9.92 0.96 -7.26
C LEU A 98 -10.61 0.31 -6.05
N VAL A 99 -11.85 0.72 -5.79
CA VAL A 99 -12.69 0.21 -4.70
C VAL A 99 -13.91 -0.49 -5.27
N GLY A 100 -13.99 -1.81 -5.09
CA GLY A 100 -15.14 -2.62 -5.47
C GLY A 100 -16.19 -2.62 -4.36
N LEU A 101 -17.41 -2.12 -4.65
CA LEU A 101 -18.47 -2.00 -3.64
C LEU A 101 -19.47 -3.17 -3.67
N HIS A 102 -19.43 -4.01 -4.69
CA HIS A 102 -20.32 -5.14 -4.87
C HIS A 102 -19.52 -6.32 -5.43
N ASN A 103 -18.95 -7.12 -4.53
CA ASN A 103 -18.12 -8.27 -4.89
C ASN A 103 -18.62 -9.54 -4.21
N HIS A 104 -18.32 -10.68 -4.83
CA HIS A 104 -18.64 -12.00 -4.30
C HIS A 104 -17.39 -12.88 -4.38
N LEU A 105 -17.05 -13.57 -3.30
CA LEU A 105 -15.99 -14.60 -3.31
C LEU A 105 -16.53 -15.97 -3.73
N TYR A 106 -17.61 -15.98 -4.48
CA TYR A 106 -18.24 -17.14 -5.08
C TYR A 106 -18.91 -16.75 -6.39
N TYR A 107 -19.21 -17.75 -7.21
CA TYR A 107 -20.01 -17.59 -8.42
C TYR A 107 -21.24 -18.48 -8.35
N THR A 108 -22.37 -17.98 -8.85
CA THR A 108 -23.61 -18.73 -9.01
C THR A 108 -23.94 -18.79 -10.49
N ALA A 109 -24.09 -20.00 -11.02
CA ALA A 109 -24.52 -20.26 -12.37
C ALA A 109 -25.99 -20.70 -12.40
N ALA A 110 -26.58 -20.68 -13.60
CA ALA A 110 -27.94 -21.18 -13.82
C ALA A 110 -28.09 -22.65 -13.36
N GLY A 111 -29.30 -23.00 -12.92
CA GLY A 111 -29.61 -24.36 -12.46
C GLY A 111 -28.97 -24.73 -11.12
N GLY A 112 -28.66 -23.75 -10.27
CA GLY A 112 -28.16 -23.99 -8.90
C GLY A 112 -26.68 -24.35 -8.80
N ARG A 113 -25.96 -24.42 -9.93
CA ARG A 113 -24.50 -24.64 -9.95
C ARG A 113 -23.78 -23.44 -9.36
N GLY A 114 -22.62 -23.66 -8.77
CA GLY A 114 -21.80 -22.58 -8.23
C GLY A 114 -20.42 -23.06 -7.81
N ALA A 115 -19.53 -22.10 -7.60
CA ALA A 115 -18.16 -22.36 -7.16
C ALA A 115 -17.76 -21.32 -6.11
N THR A 116 -17.07 -21.77 -5.07
CA THR A 116 -16.39 -20.87 -4.14
C THR A 116 -15.09 -20.42 -4.78
N LEU A 117 -14.82 -19.13 -4.75
CA LEU A 117 -13.71 -18.47 -5.43
C LEU A 117 -12.77 -17.75 -4.46
N VAL A 118 -12.75 -18.15 -3.18
CA VAL A 118 -11.89 -17.52 -2.16
C VAL A 118 -10.40 -17.53 -2.55
N TYR A 119 -9.95 -18.51 -3.34
CA TYR A 119 -8.58 -18.54 -3.86
C TYR A 119 -8.37 -17.59 -5.05
N SER A 120 -9.22 -17.64 -6.07
CA SER A 120 -9.00 -16.93 -7.34
C SER A 120 -9.51 -15.50 -7.33
N ALA A 121 -10.68 -15.23 -6.75
CA ALA A 121 -11.33 -13.92 -6.83
C ALA A 121 -10.48 -12.79 -6.21
N PRO A 122 -9.92 -12.91 -4.99
CA PRO A 122 -9.10 -11.83 -4.42
C PRO A 122 -7.89 -11.47 -5.28
N ARG A 123 -7.23 -12.48 -5.87
CA ARG A 123 -6.09 -12.27 -6.76
C ARG A 123 -6.48 -11.53 -8.03
N LEU A 124 -7.55 -11.98 -8.67
CA LEU A 124 -8.04 -11.37 -9.91
C LEU A 124 -8.49 -9.93 -9.66
N TYR A 125 -9.16 -9.65 -8.53
CA TYR A 125 -9.49 -8.29 -8.14
C TYR A 125 -8.24 -7.42 -8.05
N LEU A 126 -7.22 -7.86 -7.30
CA LEU A 126 -5.98 -7.10 -7.18
C LEU A 126 -5.25 -6.94 -8.52
N GLY A 127 -5.19 -8.00 -9.33
CA GLY A 127 -4.57 -7.97 -10.67
C GLY A 127 -5.27 -7.02 -11.65
N THR A 128 -6.54 -6.70 -11.42
CA THR A 128 -7.30 -5.69 -12.18
C THR A 128 -7.25 -4.28 -11.58
N GLY A 129 -6.42 -4.06 -10.54
CA GLY A 129 -6.25 -2.76 -9.89
C GLY A 129 -7.24 -2.47 -8.76
N ILE A 130 -8.09 -3.43 -8.38
CA ILE A 130 -8.97 -3.31 -7.22
C ILE A 130 -8.16 -3.59 -5.95
N THR A 131 -7.96 -2.56 -5.13
CA THR A 131 -7.14 -2.63 -3.91
C THR A 131 -7.98 -2.79 -2.65
N THR A 132 -9.29 -2.50 -2.72
CA THR A 132 -10.25 -2.66 -1.62
C THR A 132 -11.57 -3.19 -2.17
N VAL A 133 -12.20 -4.14 -1.46
CA VAL A 133 -13.52 -4.68 -1.81
C VAL A 133 -14.47 -4.74 -0.61
N ARG A 134 -15.77 -4.61 -0.88
CA ARG A 134 -16.88 -4.95 0.03
C ARG A 134 -17.61 -6.16 -0.54
N THR A 135 -17.69 -7.26 0.21
CA THR A 135 -18.52 -8.41 -0.19
C THR A 135 -19.99 -8.12 0.12
N THR A 136 -20.93 -8.56 -0.74
CA THR A 136 -22.38 -8.30 -0.60
C THR A 136 -23.22 -9.57 -0.44
N GLY A 137 -22.57 -10.66 -0.05
CA GLY A 137 -23.18 -11.96 0.21
C GLY A 137 -22.08 -12.98 0.41
N SER A 138 -22.38 -14.06 1.13
CA SER A 138 -21.47 -15.17 1.30
C SER A 138 -22.20 -16.50 1.24
N ARG A 139 -21.55 -17.48 0.60
CA ARG A 139 -21.92 -18.90 0.67
C ARG A 139 -21.04 -19.70 1.63
N ALA A 140 -19.95 -19.11 2.10
CA ALA A 140 -18.95 -19.76 2.95
C ALA A 140 -18.31 -18.72 3.89
N PRO A 141 -19.07 -18.16 4.85
CA PRO A 141 -18.65 -16.99 5.63
C PRO A 141 -17.34 -17.20 6.38
N TYR A 142 -17.13 -18.38 6.99
CA TYR A 142 -15.87 -18.71 7.66
C TYR A 142 -14.68 -18.77 6.71
N SER A 143 -14.87 -19.29 5.49
CA SER A 143 -13.81 -19.31 4.48
C SER A 143 -13.44 -17.90 4.03
N GLU A 144 -14.41 -16.99 3.92
CA GLU A 144 -14.13 -15.58 3.60
C GLU A 144 -13.40 -14.87 4.74
N LEU A 145 -13.83 -15.08 6.00
CA LEU A 145 -13.15 -14.55 7.17
C LEU A 145 -11.70 -15.03 7.27
N ASN A 146 -11.48 -16.32 7.06
CA ASN A 146 -10.14 -16.91 7.05
C ASN A 146 -9.30 -16.33 5.91
N MET A 147 -9.85 -16.26 4.69
CA MET A 147 -9.14 -15.68 3.54
C MET A 147 -8.77 -14.21 3.77
N LYS A 148 -9.68 -13.41 4.33
CA LYS A 148 -9.40 -12.02 4.74
C LYS A 148 -8.23 -11.96 5.73
N ALA A 149 -8.26 -12.80 6.77
CA ALA A 149 -7.20 -12.81 7.79
C ALA A 149 -5.84 -13.22 7.19
N GLU A 150 -5.85 -14.15 6.24
CA GLU A 150 -4.68 -14.60 5.50
C GLU A 150 -4.08 -13.50 4.59
N ILE A 151 -4.92 -12.76 3.87
CA ILE A 151 -4.48 -11.59 3.09
C ILE A 151 -3.93 -10.52 4.03
N GLU A 152 -4.63 -10.24 5.13
CA GLU A 152 -4.17 -9.26 6.11
C GLU A 152 -2.83 -9.65 6.71
N ARG A 153 -2.58 -10.92 7.01
CA ARG A 153 -1.28 -11.41 7.48
C ARG A 153 -0.15 -11.30 6.45
N GLY A 154 -0.46 -11.06 5.18
CA GLY A 154 0.53 -11.04 4.11
C GLY A 154 0.94 -12.45 3.65
N ASN A 155 0.06 -13.44 3.85
CA ASN A 155 0.29 -14.82 3.42
C ASN A 155 -0.24 -15.08 2.00
N TRP A 156 -1.22 -14.29 1.56
CA TRP A 156 -1.88 -14.45 0.25
C TRP A 156 -2.15 -13.10 -0.41
N PRO A 157 -2.14 -13.03 -1.76
CA PRO A 157 -2.38 -11.77 -2.46
C PRO A 157 -3.88 -11.49 -2.54
N GLY A 158 -4.25 -10.24 -2.30
CA GLY A 158 -5.61 -9.76 -2.50
C GLY A 158 -5.82 -8.33 -2.03
N PRO A 159 -6.98 -7.74 -2.36
CA PRO A 159 -7.38 -6.44 -1.86
C PRO A 159 -7.63 -6.48 -0.35
N ARG A 160 -7.72 -5.31 0.27
CA ARG A 160 -8.37 -5.16 1.58
C ARG A 160 -9.84 -5.59 1.46
N ILE A 161 -10.27 -6.56 2.26
CA ILE A 161 -11.62 -7.10 2.19
C ILE A 161 -12.45 -6.60 3.38
N HIS A 162 -13.60 -6.00 3.10
CA HIS A 162 -14.66 -5.73 4.07
C HIS A 162 -15.78 -6.76 3.84
N ILE A 163 -16.03 -7.61 4.83
CA ILE A 163 -17.02 -8.70 4.73
C ILE A 163 -18.38 -8.21 5.28
N THR A 164 -19.47 -8.54 4.58
CA THR A 164 -20.85 -8.35 5.08
C THR A 164 -21.29 -9.55 5.92
#